data_AF-Q0CW59-F1
#
_entry.id   AF-Q0CW59-F1
#
_cell.length_a   1.000
_cell.length_b   1.000
_cell.length_c   1.000
_cell.angle_alpha   90.00
_cell.angle_beta   90.00
_cell.angle_gamma   90.00
#
_symmetry.space_group_name_H-M   'P 1'
#
loop_
_entity.id
_entity.type
_entity.pdbx_description
1 polymer ?
#
loop_
_entity_poly.entity_id
_entity_poly.type
_entity_poly.pdbx_seq_one_letter_code
_entity_poly.pdbx_strand_id
1 'polypeptide(L)'
;MDIKSRIWDFCEHPRHTKWIAPILVLGDAFLCALIIWKIPYTEIDWTTYMQQISLYLSGERDYTAIKGSTGPLVYPAAHVYSYAGLYHLTDSGRDILLGQILFAILYLATLAVVIACYRQSGAPPYLLPLLVLSKRLHSVYVLRLFNDGLAAFAMWAAILLFQNRKWNAGVIVWSTGVAIKMTLLLLAPAIVVITVLSLSLLPSIRLGILAVLVQV
;
A
#
# COMPACT_ATOMS: atom_id res chain seq x y z
N MET A 1 32.89 -25.74 -12.60
CA MET A 1 31.92 -24.63 -12.74
C MET A 1 32.47 -23.45 -11.99
N ASP A 2 32.66 -22.33 -12.69
CA ASP A 2 33.23 -21.10 -12.16
C ASP A 2 32.34 -20.49 -11.05
N ILE A 3 32.95 -19.95 -9.98
CA ILE A 3 32.22 -19.32 -8.86
C ILE A 3 31.39 -18.14 -9.37
N LYS A 4 31.91 -17.43 -10.37
CA LYS A 4 31.25 -16.30 -11.01
C LYS A 4 29.92 -16.68 -11.66
N SER A 5 29.85 -17.83 -12.32
CA SER A 5 28.61 -18.29 -12.96
C SER A 5 27.56 -18.75 -11.95
N ARG A 6 27.97 -19.26 -10.78
CA ARG A 6 27.04 -19.60 -9.68
C ARG A 6 26.43 -18.37 -9.02
N ILE A 7 27.22 -17.30 -8.82
CA ILE A 7 26.72 -16.04 -8.27
C ILE A 7 25.73 -15.39 -9.24
N TRP A 8 26.08 -15.37 -10.52
CA TRP A 8 25.20 -14.85 -11.57
C TRP A 8 23.89 -15.65 -11.68
N ASP A 9 23.97 -16.98 -11.61
CA ASP A 9 22.79 -17.84 -11.57
C ASP A 9 21.87 -17.51 -10.39
N PHE A 10 22.45 -17.29 -9.21
CA PHE A 10 21.70 -16.94 -8.00
C PHE A 10 20.98 -15.59 -8.12
N CYS A 11 21.64 -14.59 -8.71
CA CYS A 11 21.12 -13.24 -8.85
C CYS A 11 20.05 -13.10 -9.94
N GLU A 12 20.15 -13.86 -11.03
CA GLU A 12 19.25 -13.72 -12.18
C GLU A 12 18.09 -14.70 -12.19
N HIS A 13 18.27 -15.93 -11.71
CA HIS A 13 17.25 -16.96 -11.92
C HIS A 13 16.08 -16.81 -10.95
N PRO A 14 14.83 -16.60 -11.44
CA PRO A 14 13.65 -16.42 -10.59
C PRO A 14 13.35 -17.59 -9.66
N ARG A 15 13.93 -18.78 -9.92
CA ARG A 15 13.80 -19.97 -9.08
C ARG A 15 14.28 -19.73 -7.64
N HIS A 16 15.21 -18.80 -7.43
CA HIS A 16 15.79 -18.53 -6.12
C HIS A 16 14.94 -17.57 -5.28
N THR A 17 14.06 -16.78 -5.93
CA THR A 17 13.12 -15.86 -5.26
C THR A 17 12.29 -16.55 -4.18
N LYS A 18 11.93 -17.83 -4.34
CA LYS A 18 11.11 -18.58 -3.36
C LYS A 18 11.75 -18.69 -1.97
N TRP A 19 13.09 -18.70 -1.90
CA TRP A 19 13.82 -18.81 -0.64
C TRP A 19 14.39 -17.46 -0.20
N ILE A 20 14.82 -16.63 -1.16
CA ILE A 20 15.33 -15.28 -0.89
C ILE A 20 14.23 -14.39 -0.29
N ALA A 21 13.02 -14.45 -0.86
CA ALA A 21 11.89 -13.63 -0.41
C ALA A 21 11.56 -13.75 1.08
N PRO A 22 11.28 -14.93 1.65
CA PRO A 22 10.93 -15.03 3.07
C PRO A 22 12.07 -14.60 3.99
N ILE A 23 13.33 -14.88 3.63
CA ILE A 23 14.50 -14.44 4.41
C ILE A 23 14.58 -12.91 4.42
N LEU A 24 14.39 -12.29 3.26
CA LEU A 24 14.40 -10.83 3.14
C LEU A 24 13.25 -10.19 3.92
N VAL A 25 12.03 -10.73 3.84
CA VAL A 25 10.87 -10.21 4.59
C VAL A 25 11.10 -10.34 6.11
N LEU A 26 11.67 -11.46 6.58
CA LEU A 26 12.00 -11.63 8.00
C LEU A 26 13.11 -10.66 8.45
N GLY A 27 14.15 -10.50 7.63
CA GLY A 27 15.21 -9.52 7.88
C GLY A 27 14.67 -8.09 7.95
N ASP A 28 13.70 -7.77 7.10
CA ASP A 28 13.07 -6.45 7.07
C ASP A 28 12.10 -6.23 8.24
N ALA A 29 11.40 -7.28 8.68
CA ALA A 29 10.59 -7.22 9.89
C ALA A 29 11.46 -6.91 11.12
N PHE A 30 12.64 -7.53 11.20
CA PHE A 30 13.63 -7.20 12.23
C PHE A 30 14.15 -5.76 12.07
N LEU A 31 14.43 -5.31 10.85
CA LEU A 31 14.84 -3.93 10.59
C LEU A 31 13.77 -2.92 11.02
N CYS A 32 12.49 -3.18 10.72
CA CYS A 32 11.37 -2.38 11.16
C CYS A 32 11.29 -2.31 12.69
N ALA A 33 11.45 -3.44 13.40
CA ALA A 33 11.51 -3.45 14.85
C ALA A 33 12.69 -2.62 15.40
N LEU A 34 13.87 -2.72 14.79
CA LEU A 34 15.02 -1.90 15.15
C LEU A 34 14.78 -0.41 14.89
N ILE A 35 14.12 -0.05 13.78
CA ILE A 35 13.78 1.33 13.45
C ILE A 35 12.81 1.90 14.48
N ILE A 36 11.75 1.18 14.82
CA ILE A 36 10.78 1.59 15.86
C ILE A 36 11.49 1.77 17.21
N TRP A 37 12.43 0.88 17.54
CA TRP A 37 13.14 0.95 18.82
C TRP A 37 14.19 2.06 18.89
N LYS A 38 14.90 2.33 17.80
CA LYS A 38 16.09 3.21 17.80
C LYS A 38 15.87 4.58 17.21
N ILE A 39 14.90 4.74 16.31
CA ILE A 39 14.70 5.99 15.57
C ILE A 39 13.44 6.67 16.08
N PRO A 40 13.54 7.93 16.55
CA PRO A 40 12.39 8.69 17.01
C PRO A 40 11.33 8.81 15.91
N TYR A 41 10.06 8.69 16.32
CA TYR A 41 8.92 9.01 15.48
C TYR A 41 9.02 10.46 14.97
N THR A 42 8.65 10.69 13.71
CA THR A 42 8.66 12.02 13.09
C THR A 42 7.23 12.39 12.70
N GLU A 43 6.61 13.24 13.51
CA GLU A 43 5.28 13.78 13.24
C GLU A 43 5.30 14.69 12.00
N ILE A 44 4.33 14.48 11.10
CA ILE A 44 4.10 15.35 9.94
C ILE A 44 2.60 15.51 9.74
N ASP A 45 1.90 14.40 9.50
CA ASP A 45 0.47 14.41 9.15
C ASP A 45 -0.41 13.59 10.09
N TRP A 46 0.14 12.70 10.92
CA TRP A 46 -0.64 11.76 11.73
C TRP A 46 -1.58 12.51 12.68
N THR A 47 -1.05 13.51 13.38
CA THR A 47 -1.85 14.34 14.28
C THR A 47 -2.97 15.07 13.53
N THR A 48 -2.69 15.61 12.34
CA THR A 48 -3.72 16.24 11.49
C THR A 48 -4.79 15.23 11.07
N TYR A 49 -4.41 14.01 10.68
CA TYR A 49 -5.36 12.96 10.34
C TYR A 49 -6.27 12.66 11.53
N MET A 50 -5.72 12.47 12.74
CA MET A 50 -6.51 12.18 13.94
C MET A 50 -7.49 13.32 14.30
N GLN A 51 -7.08 14.57 14.11
CA GLN A 51 -7.96 15.73 14.30
C GLN A 51 -9.11 15.74 13.28
N GLN A 52 -8.81 15.53 11.99
CA GLN A 52 -9.82 15.44 10.94
C GLN A 52 -10.82 14.32 11.21
N ILE A 53 -10.33 13.15 11.64
CA ILE A 53 -11.19 12.03 12.03
C ILE A 53 -12.04 12.36 13.26
N SER A 54 -11.51 13.08 14.25
CA SER A 54 -12.29 13.47 15.43
C SER A 54 -13.51 14.32 15.06
N LEU A 55 -13.37 15.27 14.12
CA LEU A 55 -14.47 16.09 13.61
C LEU A 55 -15.51 15.24 12.86
N TYR A 56 -15.03 14.31 12.03
CA TYR A 56 -15.91 13.36 11.36
C TYR A 56 -16.70 12.50 12.37
N LEU A 57 -16.03 11.98 13.40
CA LEU A 57 -16.69 11.17 14.43
C LEU A 57 -17.66 11.99 15.30
N SER A 58 -17.44 13.29 15.47
CA SER A 58 -18.37 14.19 16.16
C SER A 58 -19.61 14.57 15.34
N GLY A 59 -19.73 14.05 14.11
CA GLY A 59 -20.91 14.25 13.25
C GLY A 59 -20.70 15.24 12.11
N GLU A 60 -19.51 15.82 11.94
CA GLU A 60 -19.24 16.70 10.80
C GLU A 60 -19.24 15.88 9.50
N ARG A 61 -19.92 16.40 8.48
CA ARG A 61 -20.05 15.78 7.15
C ARG A 61 -19.72 16.74 6.02
N ASP A 62 -19.67 18.04 6.28
CA ASP A 62 -19.16 19.01 5.34
C ASP A 62 -17.62 18.91 5.28
N TYR A 63 -17.12 18.31 4.20
CA TYR A 63 -15.68 18.16 3.95
C TYR A 63 -14.93 19.49 3.99
N THR A 64 -15.57 20.62 3.65
CA THR A 64 -14.93 21.93 3.68
C THR A 64 -14.68 22.43 5.10
N ALA A 65 -15.39 21.88 6.09
CA ALA A 65 -15.24 22.14 7.51
C ALA A 65 -14.27 21.18 8.22
N ILE A 66 -13.99 20.00 7.64
CA ILE A 66 -13.06 19.02 8.23
C ILE A 66 -11.61 19.46 7.99
N LYS A 67 -10.96 19.97 9.04
CA LYS A 67 -9.58 20.48 8.99
C LYS A 67 -8.79 20.04 10.22
N GLY A 68 -7.47 19.91 10.05
CA GLY A 68 -6.53 19.77 11.17
C GLY A 68 -5.43 20.82 11.09
N SER A 69 -4.42 20.68 11.94
CA SER A 69 -3.35 21.67 12.12
C SER A 69 -2.57 22.00 10.86
N THR A 70 -2.45 21.06 9.92
CA THR A 70 -1.70 21.24 8.66
C THR A 70 -2.60 21.53 7.46
N GLY A 71 -3.93 21.61 7.64
CA GLY A 71 -4.85 22.01 6.57
C GLY A 71 -6.14 21.17 6.49
N PRO A 72 -6.93 21.39 5.42
CA PRO A 72 -8.18 20.68 5.19
C PRO A 72 -7.97 19.20 4.84
N LEU A 73 -9.01 18.40 5.07
CA LEU A 73 -9.07 17.03 4.58
C LEU A 73 -9.20 17.04 3.05
N VAL A 74 -8.16 16.56 2.35
CA VAL A 74 -8.12 16.48 0.88
C VAL A 74 -8.27 15.06 0.34
N TYR A 75 -8.32 14.07 1.23
CA TYR A 75 -8.43 12.66 0.86
C TYR A 75 -9.89 12.21 0.81
N PRO A 76 -10.25 11.22 -0.04
CA PRO A 76 -11.63 10.77 -0.17
C PRO A 76 -12.08 9.87 0.99
N ALA A 77 -13.33 9.41 0.95
CA ALA A 77 -14.00 8.78 2.09
C ALA A 77 -13.32 7.53 2.66
N ALA A 78 -12.67 6.69 1.84
CA ALA A 78 -12.02 5.49 2.37
C ALA A 78 -10.78 5.80 3.21
N HIS A 79 -10.12 6.96 3.01
CA HIS A 79 -9.13 7.47 3.96
C HIS A 79 -9.79 7.72 5.32
N VAL A 80 -10.92 8.44 5.33
CA VAL A 80 -11.67 8.74 6.57
C VAL A 80 -12.05 7.47 7.30
N TYR A 81 -12.60 6.48 6.60
CA TYR A 81 -13.01 5.21 7.22
C TYR A 81 -11.81 4.41 7.75
N SER A 82 -10.71 4.35 7.00
CA SER A 82 -9.51 3.64 7.42
C SER A 82 -8.90 4.28 8.67
N TYR A 83 -8.78 5.61 8.67
CA TYR A 83 -8.22 6.35 9.80
C TYR A 83 -9.19 6.46 10.98
N ALA A 84 -10.50 6.34 10.80
CA ALA A 84 -11.46 6.13 11.89
C ALA A 84 -11.20 4.81 12.63
N GLY A 85 -10.95 3.72 11.89
CA GLY A 85 -10.52 2.45 12.50
C GLY A 85 -9.22 2.61 13.30
N LEU A 86 -8.21 3.27 12.71
CA LEU A 86 -6.94 3.55 13.40
C LEU A 86 -7.13 4.43 14.64
N TYR A 87 -7.98 5.46 14.57
CA TYR A 87 -8.29 6.36 15.68
C TYR A 87 -8.84 5.58 16.88
N HIS A 88 -9.77 4.65 16.66
CA HIS A 88 -10.31 3.81 17.73
C HIS A 88 -9.29 2.83 18.30
N LEU A 89 -8.39 2.28 17.46
CA LEU A 89 -7.38 1.32 17.91
C LEU A 89 -6.24 1.98 18.69
N THR A 90 -5.87 3.20 18.36
CA THR A 90 -4.66 3.88 18.87
C THR A 90 -4.96 4.93 19.94
N ASP A 91 -6.06 4.76 20.68
CA ASP A 91 -6.49 5.69 21.73
C ASP A 91 -6.56 7.15 21.22
N SER A 92 -7.35 7.35 20.16
CA SER A 92 -7.50 8.63 19.44
C SER A 92 -6.19 9.13 18.79
N GLY A 93 -5.28 8.21 18.46
CA GLY A 93 -3.99 8.51 17.86
C GLY A 93 -2.86 8.82 18.84
N ARG A 94 -3.10 8.68 20.15
CA ARG A 94 -2.10 8.91 21.21
C ARG A 94 -1.12 7.76 21.35
N ASP A 95 -1.54 6.53 21.07
CA ASP A 95 -0.66 5.36 21.05
C ASP A 95 0.10 5.28 19.72
N ILE A 96 1.16 6.09 19.63
CA ILE A 96 2.04 6.13 18.45
C ILE A 96 2.76 4.80 18.25
N LEU A 97 3.15 4.11 19.32
CA LEU A 97 3.85 2.83 19.20
C LEU A 97 2.97 1.79 18.52
N LEU A 98 1.71 1.67 18.93
CA LEU A 98 0.75 0.79 18.26
C LEU A 98 0.54 1.22 16.80
N GLY A 99 0.44 2.53 16.52
CA GLY A 99 0.41 3.05 15.16
C GLY A 99 1.60 2.60 14.31
N GLN A 100 2.83 2.71 14.83
CA GLN A 100 4.05 2.27 14.15
C GLN A 100 4.06 0.76 13.89
N ILE A 101 3.57 -0.04 14.85
CA ILE A 101 3.44 -1.50 14.68
C ILE A 101 2.43 -1.83 13.58
N LEU A 102 1.25 -1.18 13.58
CA LEU A 102 0.23 -1.40 12.55
C LEU A 102 0.75 -1.02 11.15
N PHE A 103 1.45 0.09 11.03
CA PHE A 103 2.05 0.49 9.75
C PHE A 103 3.25 -0.37 9.34
N ALA A 104 4.00 -0.93 10.28
CA ALA A 104 5.03 -1.92 9.98
C ALA A 104 4.41 -3.23 9.45
N ILE A 105 3.30 -3.69 10.04
CA ILE A 105 2.55 -4.84 9.51
C ILE A 105 2.03 -4.55 8.09
N LEU A 106 1.44 -3.36 7.88
CA LEU A 106 0.99 -2.92 6.56
C LEU A 106 2.14 -2.88 5.56
N TYR A 107 3.31 -2.37 5.95
CA TYR A 107 4.52 -2.35 5.12
C TYR A 107 4.95 -3.76 4.71
N LEU A 108 5.07 -4.68 5.67
CA LEU A 108 5.47 -6.06 5.40
C LEU A 108 4.44 -6.79 4.51
N ALA A 109 3.15 -6.51 4.70
CA ALA A 109 2.10 -7.01 3.81
C ALA A 109 2.25 -6.45 2.39
N THR A 110 2.48 -5.14 2.24
CA THR A 110 2.76 -4.53 0.93
C THR A 110 3.99 -5.16 0.29
N LEU A 111 5.07 -5.33 1.05
CA LEU A 111 6.30 -5.95 0.55
C LEU A 111 6.05 -7.36 0.04
N ALA A 112 5.31 -8.18 0.80
CA ALA A 112 4.96 -9.53 0.38
C ALA A 112 4.16 -9.55 -0.94
N VAL A 113 3.20 -8.63 -1.11
CA VAL A 113 2.44 -8.47 -2.34
C VAL A 113 3.32 -8.03 -3.51
N VAL A 114 4.22 -7.06 -3.29
CA VAL A 114 5.18 -6.60 -4.32
C VAL A 114 6.08 -7.74 -4.77
N ILE A 115 6.62 -8.52 -3.83
CA ILE A 115 7.47 -9.67 -4.13
C ILE A 115 6.67 -10.72 -4.92
N ALA A 116 5.41 -10.97 -4.57
CA ALA A 116 4.54 -11.88 -5.32
C ALA A 116 4.36 -11.40 -6.77
N CYS A 117 4.13 -10.09 -6.98
CA CYS A 117 4.04 -9.52 -8.33
C CYS A 117 5.33 -9.70 -9.13
N TYR A 118 6.48 -9.45 -8.50
CA TYR A 118 7.80 -9.60 -9.13
C TYR A 118 8.08 -11.05 -9.50
N ARG A 119 7.70 -11.99 -8.63
CA ARG A 119 7.83 -13.42 -8.90
C ARG A 119 6.96 -13.84 -10.10
N GLN A 120 5.72 -13.35 -10.17
CA GLN A 120 4.79 -13.68 -11.26
C GLN A 120 5.22 -13.06 -12.59
N SER A 121 5.90 -11.90 -12.58
CA SER A 121 6.46 -11.28 -13.77
C SER A 121 7.82 -11.84 -14.19
N GLY A 122 8.37 -12.84 -13.48
CA GLY A 122 9.68 -13.41 -13.78
C GLY A 122 10.85 -12.46 -13.49
N ALA A 123 10.66 -11.50 -12.58
CA ALA A 123 11.69 -10.53 -12.24
C ALA A 123 12.90 -11.22 -11.55
N PRO A 124 14.12 -10.74 -11.84
CA PRO A 124 15.32 -11.35 -11.29
C PRO A 124 15.49 -11.06 -9.78
N PRO A 125 15.96 -12.03 -8.98
CA PRO A 125 16.10 -11.90 -7.53
C PRO A 125 16.97 -10.73 -7.03
N TYR A 126 17.93 -10.24 -7.82
CA TYR A 126 18.80 -9.13 -7.41
C TYR A 126 18.03 -7.82 -7.12
N LEU A 127 16.79 -7.69 -7.60
CA LEU A 127 15.93 -6.54 -7.32
C LEU A 127 15.37 -6.53 -5.89
N LEU A 128 15.26 -7.71 -5.25
CA LEU A 128 14.60 -7.86 -3.96
C LEU A 128 15.34 -7.16 -2.80
N PRO A 129 16.67 -7.24 -2.68
CA PRO A 129 17.40 -6.48 -1.66
C PRO A 129 17.24 -4.96 -1.81
N LEU A 130 17.11 -4.45 -3.04
CA LEU A 130 16.91 -3.02 -3.30
C LEU A 130 15.54 -2.53 -2.84
N LEU A 131 14.52 -3.38 -2.95
CA LEU A 131 13.17 -3.10 -2.44
C LEU A 131 13.15 -3.00 -0.92
N VAL A 132 13.79 -3.97 -0.26
CA VAL A 132 13.85 -4.13 1.20
C VAL A 132 14.66 -3.00 1.83
N LEU A 133 15.84 -2.67 1.31
CA LEU A 133 16.72 -1.67 1.92
C LEU A 133 16.32 -0.20 1.66
N SER A 134 15.10 0.04 1.18
CA SER A 134 14.63 1.40 0.88
C SER A 134 14.35 2.20 2.15
N LYS A 135 15.26 3.12 2.47
CA LYS A 135 15.07 4.10 3.58
C LYS A 135 13.79 4.90 3.43
N ARG A 136 13.39 5.24 2.20
CA ARG A 136 12.19 6.05 1.95
C ARG A 136 10.92 5.29 2.32
N LEU A 137 10.83 3.99 2.03
CA LEU A 137 9.65 3.18 2.37
C LEU A 137 9.49 3.08 3.89
N HIS A 138 10.54 2.70 4.60
CA HIS A 138 10.57 2.68 6.06
C HIS A 138 10.11 4.01 6.67
N SER A 139 10.57 5.12 6.10
CA SER A 139 10.21 6.43 6.59
C SER A 139 8.74 6.78 6.36
N VAL A 140 8.17 6.43 5.20
CA VAL A 140 6.75 6.68 4.87
C VAL A 140 5.83 5.84 5.76
N TYR A 141 6.12 4.55 5.91
CA TYR A 141 5.28 3.64 6.69
C TYR A 141 5.51 3.81 8.19
N VAL A 142 6.72 3.54 8.67
CA VAL A 142 7.00 3.30 10.10
C VAL A 142 7.28 4.60 10.87
N LEU A 143 7.90 5.60 10.24
CA LEU A 143 8.29 6.83 10.94
C LEU A 143 7.29 7.97 10.83
N ARG A 144 6.38 7.92 9.84
CA ARG A 144 5.45 9.03 9.52
C ARG A 144 3.99 8.61 9.45
N LEU A 145 3.69 7.31 9.32
CA LEU A 145 2.32 6.77 9.30
C LEU A 145 1.44 7.38 8.19
N PHE A 146 2.04 7.59 7.01
CA PHE A 146 1.39 8.30 5.89
C PHE A 146 0.32 7.47 5.19
N ASN A 147 -0.74 8.16 4.74
CA ASN A 147 -1.84 7.57 3.97
C ASN A 147 -1.35 6.89 2.68
N ASP A 148 -0.21 7.34 2.13
CA ASP A 148 0.50 6.72 1.02
C ASP A 148 0.74 5.22 1.21
N GLY A 149 0.91 4.75 2.45
CA GLY A 149 1.09 3.33 2.75
C GLY A 149 -0.15 2.50 2.43
N LEU A 150 -1.33 2.97 2.84
CA LEU A 150 -2.62 2.31 2.54
C LEU A 150 -2.89 2.33 1.03
N ALA A 151 -2.65 3.48 0.39
CA ALA A 151 -2.82 3.65 -1.06
C ALA A 151 -1.89 2.71 -1.85
N ALA A 152 -0.61 2.62 -1.46
CA ALA A 152 0.34 1.73 -2.10
C ALA A 152 -0.01 0.25 -1.91
N PHE A 153 -0.48 -0.15 -0.72
CA PHE A 153 -0.96 -1.51 -0.50
C PHE A 153 -2.13 -1.86 -1.44
N ALA A 154 -3.16 -1.01 -1.51
CA ALA A 154 -4.30 -1.21 -2.40
C ALA A 154 -3.87 -1.29 -3.87
N MET A 155 -2.96 -0.41 -4.30
CA MET A 155 -2.40 -0.44 -5.65
C MET A 155 -1.72 -1.78 -5.98
N TRP A 156 -0.80 -2.23 -5.13
CA TRP A 156 -0.07 -3.48 -5.37
C TRP A 156 -0.97 -4.71 -5.28
N ALA A 157 -1.94 -4.71 -4.36
CA ALA A 157 -2.93 -5.79 -4.24
C ALA A 157 -3.81 -5.87 -5.49
N ALA A 158 -4.25 -4.73 -6.04
CA ALA A 158 -4.99 -4.69 -7.30
C ALA A 158 -4.15 -5.23 -8.47
N ILE A 159 -2.88 -4.83 -8.58
CA ILE A 159 -1.96 -5.35 -9.61
C ILE A 159 -1.83 -6.86 -9.50
N LEU A 160 -1.64 -7.41 -8.30
CA LEU A 160 -1.54 -8.85 -8.08
C LEU A 160 -2.83 -9.56 -8.52
N LEU A 161 -4.00 -9.00 -8.20
CA LEU A 161 -5.28 -9.56 -8.62
C LEU A 161 -5.45 -9.54 -10.14
N PHE A 162 -5.01 -8.48 -10.82
CA PHE A 162 -5.00 -8.41 -12.29
C PHE A 162 -4.05 -9.43 -12.92
N GLN A 163 -2.84 -9.60 -12.37
CA GLN A 163 -1.92 -10.64 -12.82
C GLN A 163 -2.52 -12.06 -12.69
N ASN A 164 -3.35 -12.27 -11.66
CA ASN A 164 -4.08 -13.52 -11.43
C ASN A 164 -5.44 -13.59 -12.13
N ARG A 165 -5.74 -12.68 -13.07
CA ARG A 165 -6.99 -12.64 -13.85
C ARG A 165 -8.26 -12.54 -12.99
N LYS A 166 -8.14 -12.06 -11.74
CA LYS A 166 -9.27 -11.81 -10.82
C LYS A 166 -9.83 -10.40 -11.03
N TRP A 167 -10.44 -10.18 -12.20
CA TRP A 167 -10.81 -8.84 -12.70
C TRP A 167 -11.71 -8.03 -11.77
N ASN A 168 -12.84 -8.61 -11.32
CA ASN A 168 -13.77 -7.90 -10.44
C ASN A 168 -13.10 -7.49 -9.13
N ALA A 169 -12.37 -8.41 -8.49
CA ALA A 169 -11.67 -8.13 -7.25
C ALA A 169 -10.57 -7.08 -7.43
N GLY A 170 -9.80 -7.15 -8.52
CA GLY A 170 -8.78 -6.16 -8.85
C GLY A 170 -9.36 -4.75 -9.02
N VAL A 171 -10.52 -4.64 -9.70
CA VAL A 171 -11.23 -3.37 -9.88
C VAL A 171 -11.80 -2.85 -8.57
N ILE A 172 -12.40 -3.70 -7.75
CA ILE A 172 -12.92 -3.31 -6.43
C ILE A 172 -11.78 -2.75 -5.58
N VAL A 173 -10.67 -3.49 -5.45
CA VAL A 173 -9.51 -3.08 -4.63
C VAL A 173 -8.85 -1.82 -5.18
N TRP A 174 -8.70 -1.70 -6.51
CA TRP A 174 -8.18 -0.47 -7.13
C TRP A 174 -9.10 0.72 -6.87
N SER A 175 -10.41 0.55 -7.06
CA SER A 175 -11.40 1.60 -6.82
C SER A 175 -11.39 2.03 -5.34
N THR A 176 -11.42 1.10 -4.39
CA THR A 176 -11.22 1.41 -2.97
C THR A 176 -9.90 2.17 -2.74
N GLY A 177 -8.83 1.82 -3.44
CA GLY A 177 -7.58 2.56 -3.43
C GLY A 177 -7.70 4.01 -3.94
N VAL A 178 -8.49 4.28 -4.98
CA VAL A 178 -8.83 5.64 -5.42
C VAL A 178 -9.52 6.42 -4.31
N ALA A 179 -10.42 5.76 -3.56
CA ALA A 179 -11.11 6.36 -2.41
C ALA A 179 -10.20 6.57 -1.18
N ILE A 180 -9.03 5.93 -1.13
CA ILE A 180 -7.98 6.20 -0.12
C ILE A 180 -7.12 7.38 -0.56
N LYS A 181 -6.70 7.38 -1.83
CA LYS A 181 -5.91 8.46 -2.44
C LYS A 181 -6.18 8.55 -3.93
N MET A 182 -6.66 9.71 -4.35
CA MET A 182 -7.01 10.07 -5.73
C MET A 182 -5.90 9.83 -6.76
N THR A 183 -4.64 9.80 -6.35
CA THR A 183 -3.50 9.50 -7.24
C THR A 183 -3.60 8.11 -7.89
N LEU A 184 -4.32 7.16 -7.29
CA LEU A 184 -4.55 5.84 -7.88
C LEU A 184 -5.41 5.90 -9.15
N LEU A 185 -6.10 7.02 -9.41
CA LEU A 185 -6.81 7.24 -10.68
C LEU A 185 -5.85 7.20 -11.87
N LEU A 186 -4.56 7.48 -11.66
CA LEU A 186 -3.53 7.39 -12.71
C LEU A 186 -3.34 5.96 -13.25
N LEU A 187 -3.84 4.93 -12.56
CA LEU A 187 -3.85 3.55 -13.06
C LEU A 187 -5.02 3.28 -14.02
N ALA A 188 -6.04 4.14 -14.08
CA ALA A 188 -7.24 3.92 -14.89
C ALA A 188 -6.93 3.61 -16.37
N PRO A 189 -6.05 4.37 -17.07
CA PRO A 189 -5.76 4.09 -18.47
C PRO A 189 -5.16 2.71 -18.69
N ALA A 190 -4.24 2.28 -17.81
CA ALA A 190 -3.63 0.96 -17.87
C ALA A 190 -4.65 -0.14 -17.63
N ILE A 191 -5.55 0.03 -16.65
CA ILE A 191 -6.61 -0.95 -16.35
C ILE A 191 -7.59 -1.08 -17.52
N VAL A 192 -7.99 0.04 -18.14
CA VAL A 192 -8.86 0.04 -19.32
C VAL A 192 -8.19 -0.73 -20.47
N VAL A 193 -6.93 -0.42 -20.79
CA VAL A 193 -6.21 -1.10 -21.87
C VAL A 193 -6.09 -2.60 -21.60
N ILE A 194 -5.67 -2.99 -20.38
CA ILE A 194 -5.48 -4.40 -20.03
C ILE A 194 -6.80 -5.18 -20.06
N THR A 195 -7.89 -4.59 -19.55
CA THR A 195 -9.21 -5.25 -19.51
C THR A 195 -9.81 -5.39 -20.91
N VAL A 196 -9.74 -4.35 -21.75
CA VAL A 196 -10.24 -4.41 -23.13
C VAL A 196 -9.48 -5.45 -23.95
N LEU A 197 -8.15 -5.47 -23.84
CA LEU A 197 -7.31 -6.46 -24.54
C LEU A 197 -7.52 -7.90 -24.04
N SER A 198 -7.87 -8.07 -22.76
CA SER A 198 -8.02 -9.41 -22.17
C SER A 198 -9.45 -9.96 -22.21
N LEU A 199 -10.47 -9.10 -22.18
CA LEU A 199 -11.88 -9.47 -21.97
C LEU A 199 -12.84 -8.95 -23.06
N SER A 200 -12.39 -8.12 -23.99
CA SER A 200 -13.20 -7.32 -24.92
C SER A 200 -13.92 -6.12 -24.27
N LEU A 201 -14.54 -5.28 -25.10
CA LEU A 201 -15.10 -3.99 -24.69
C LEU A 201 -16.26 -4.10 -23.70
N LEU A 202 -17.24 -4.98 -23.94
CA LEU A 202 -18.46 -5.02 -23.14
C LEU A 202 -18.22 -5.46 -21.69
N PRO A 203 -17.45 -6.53 -21.38
CA PRO A 203 -17.10 -6.85 -20.01
C PRO A 203 -16.26 -5.77 -19.33
N SER A 204 -15.42 -5.06 -20.08
CA SER A 204 -14.61 -3.95 -19.57
C SER A 204 -15.47 -2.75 -19.16
N ILE A 205 -16.55 -2.46 -19.90
CA ILE A 205 -17.53 -1.45 -19.50
C ILE A 205 -18.21 -1.84 -18.18
N ARG A 206 -18.60 -3.11 -18.01
CA ARG A 206 -19.19 -3.60 -16.74
C ARG A 206 -18.24 -3.42 -15.56
N LEU A 207 -16.95 -3.67 -15.77
CA LEU A 207 -15.92 -3.40 -14.78
C LEU A 207 -15.79 -1.90 -14.47
N GLY A 208 -15.88 -1.03 -15.48
CA GLY A 208 -15.91 0.42 -15.28
C GLY A 208 -17.11 0.87 -14.43
N ILE A 209 -18.30 0.32 -14.70
CA ILE A 209 -19.49 0.58 -13.88
C ILE A 209 -19.28 0.10 -12.45
N LEU A 210 -18.73 -1.10 -12.26
CA LEU A 210 -18.38 -1.62 -10.93
C LEU A 210 -17.41 -0.68 -10.19
N ALA A 211 -16.40 -0.15 -10.89
CA ALA A 211 -15.46 0.79 -10.29
C ALA A 211 -16.17 2.05 -9.76
N VAL A 212 -17.10 2.61 -10.55
CA VAL A 212 -17.90 3.78 -10.15
C VAL A 212 -18.83 3.45 -8.98
N LEU A 213 -19.49 2.29 -9.00
CA LEU A 213 -20.39 1.87 -7.92
C LEU A 213 -19.68 1.70 -6.56
N VAL A 214 -18.38 1.37 -6.56
CA VAL A 214 -17.57 1.31 -5.34
C VAL A 214 -17.25 2.71 -4.77
N GLN A 215 -17.35 3.77 -5.57
CA GLN A 215 -17.11 5.15 -5.12
C GLN A 215 -18.35 5.85 -4.56
N VAL A 216 -19.55 5.26 -4.75
CA VAL A 216 -20.83 5.76 -4.26
C VAL A 216 -21.09 5.21 -2.86
#